data_AF-A0A0C7MSC3-F1
#
_entry.id   AF-A0A0C7MSC3-F1
#
_cell.length_a   1.000
_cell.length_b   1.000
_cell.length_c   1.000
_cell.angle_alpha   90.00
_cell.angle_beta   90.00
_cell.angle_gamma   90.00
#
_symmetry.space_group_name_H-M   'P 1'
#
loop_
_entity.id
_entity.type
_entity.pdbx_description
1 polymer ?
#
loop_
_entity_poly.entity_id
_entity_poly.type
_entity_poly.pdbx_seq_one_letter_code
_entity_poly.pdbx_strand_id
1 'polypeptide(L)'
;MDFDHLLHQLEPLLDNEALSRIQDDSNATQHIVTTLAELAVQLRAPNNRDVVRESGIYDRFLKFLDSALENSELSDNVIAVLSELTRCLANCLADNDPNRIIFMARYVSGKNSNSSGLSNLLKLSVSHHTLKFRSLALIKNLCLGNQEYSEASSSILTSELFQVLRSCSADSTQEDEIDSIAMAADLLFEFTEFSYNTVSRADIGILVELLRRVAPNSGLQSSSEDSGDEEDAQGEISQLLTGIVEGVVSKNEDLDFSDSVATHTLQKTVLESLALLEAKTTLENKLIMMRRLVSIAGLISASKSNTNLQDRDMCYQIVQNADGGYTIAAALIILSNCVSSRQSADEISANLSLGLIIEKCEGFRDPVQFQGFLDLLKKILNLSNAHELHEPDLSLLSLQLKTCHDQCQYFQSLAPLVDAFLDKLVAVLPGSVLRRTILSNDNLKTVITERGGIATALLIDKLVLQRRGREDYSLLDTLWASIFRFVRDSSTVTQPQGVSTPFLFQLMKSLGIYLRSLRIEDPNPVFEAHSRQLSMLFDTIASLATKTDPASKSIYNNARFVAGMTINLLKDVTGPTYRAQLLESATQLLMDH
;
A
#
# COMPACT_ATOMS: atom_id res chain seq x y z
N MET A 1 -4.27 41.53 36.05
CA MET A 1 -4.31 42.74 35.21
C MET A 1 -5.70 42.80 34.63
N ASP A 2 -6.33 43.96 34.61
CA ASP A 2 -7.66 44.12 33.99
C ASP A 2 -7.51 43.89 32.47
N PHE A 3 -8.33 43.03 31.88
CA PHE A 3 -8.23 42.69 30.46
C PHE A 3 -8.46 43.94 29.61
N ASP A 4 -9.37 44.83 30.02
CA ASP A 4 -9.63 46.10 29.34
C ASP A 4 -8.41 47.03 29.37
N HIS A 5 -7.68 47.06 30.48
CA HIS A 5 -6.43 47.84 30.58
C HIS A 5 -5.36 47.32 29.61
N LEU A 6 -5.25 45.99 29.46
CA LEU A 6 -4.34 45.38 28.49
C LEU A 6 -4.74 45.71 27.05
N LEU A 7 -6.04 45.74 26.76
CA LEU A 7 -6.55 46.13 25.43
C LEU A 7 -6.25 47.59 25.11
N HIS A 8 -6.33 48.50 26.09
CA HIS A 8 -5.93 49.90 25.92
C HIS A 8 -4.44 50.07 25.59
N GLN A 9 -3.57 49.24 26.18
CA GLN A 9 -2.13 49.28 25.90
C GLN A 9 -1.77 48.86 24.46
N LEU A 10 -2.72 48.30 23.69
CA LEU A 10 -2.52 47.95 22.28
C LEU A 10 -2.74 49.12 21.33
N GLU A 11 -3.29 50.26 21.76
CA GLU A 11 -3.54 51.43 20.90
C GLU A 11 -2.37 51.77 19.93
N PRO A 12 -1.10 51.76 20.35
CA PRO A 12 0.03 52.05 19.46
C PRO A 12 0.16 51.11 18.25
N LEU A 13 -0.32 49.88 18.35
CA LEU A 13 -0.34 48.89 17.26
C LEU A 13 -1.56 49.08 16.34
N LEU A 14 -2.61 49.74 16.83
CA LEU A 14 -3.90 49.89 16.17
C LEU A 14 -4.01 51.20 15.37
N ASP A 15 -2.98 52.04 15.41
CA ASP A 15 -2.84 53.27 14.64
C ASP A 15 -2.47 53.00 13.17
N ASN A 16 -2.92 53.85 12.25
CA ASN A 16 -2.59 53.74 10.81
C ASN A 16 -1.07 53.90 10.51
N GLU A 17 -0.30 54.50 11.43
CA GLU A 17 1.15 54.69 11.29
C GLU A 17 1.97 53.67 12.12
N ALA A 18 1.32 52.62 12.65
CA ALA A 18 1.99 51.66 13.52
C ALA A 18 3.19 50.97 12.83
N LEU A 19 3.05 50.61 11.55
CA LEU A 19 4.08 49.87 10.82
C LEU A 19 5.39 50.66 10.68
N SER A 20 5.32 51.93 10.25
CA SER A 20 6.51 52.78 10.13
C SER A 20 7.16 53.06 11.48
N ARG A 21 6.33 53.25 12.53
CA ARG A 21 6.83 53.46 13.90
C ARG A 21 7.59 52.23 14.43
N ILE A 22 7.09 51.03 14.18
CA ILE A 22 7.74 49.76 14.57
C ILE A 22 9.04 49.54 13.77
N GLN A 23 9.05 49.92 12.49
CA GLN A 23 10.27 49.81 11.67
C GLN A 23 11.44 50.58 12.28
N ASP A 24 11.19 51.81 12.74
CA ASP A 24 12.23 52.75 13.14
C ASP A 24 12.52 52.76 14.65
N ASP A 25 11.59 52.31 15.51
CA ASP A 25 11.71 52.40 16.98
C ASP A 25 11.72 51.02 17.67
N SER A 26 12.90 50.63 18.14
CA SER A 26 13.10 49.37 18.88
C SER A 26 12.44 49.37 20.26
N ASN A 27 12.30 50.53 20.92
CA ASN A 27 11.66 50.61 22.24
C ASN A 27 10.14 50.45 22.11
N ALA A 28 9.54 51.10 21.10
CA ALA A 28 8.13 50.91 20.78
C ALA A 28 7.84 49.46 20.41
N THR A 29 8.73 48.83 19.63
CA THR A 29 8.66 47.40 19.27
C THR A 29 8.65 46.53 20.52
N GLN A 30 9.62 46.70 21.43
CA GLN A 30 9.71 45.89 22.66
C GLN A 30 8.46 46.03 23.54
N HIS A 31 7.91 47.25 23.66
CA HIS A 31 6.66 47.46 24.38
C HIS A 31 5.50 46.69 23.75
N ILE A 32 5.31 46.81 22.43
CA ILE A 32 4.25 46.12 21.69
C ILE A 32 4.38 44.60 21.77
N VAL A 33 5.59 44.07 21.58
CA VAL A 33 5.88 42.62 21.70
C VAL A 33 5.53 42.11 23.09
N THR A 34 5.88 42.85 24.15
CA THR A 34 5.57 42.47 25.53
C THR A 34 4.05 42.48 25.78
N THR A 35 3.35 43.53 25.33
CA THR A 35 1.88 43.65 25.48
C THR A 35 1.15 42.54 24.71
N LEU A 36 1.54 42.27 23.46
CA LEU A 36 1.00 41.13 22.70
C LEU A 36 1.32 39.80 23.37
N ALA A 37 2.50 39.69 23.98
CA ALA A 37 2.88 38.46 24.64
C ALA A 37 1.98 38.15 25.84
N GLU A 38 1.66 39.16 26.65
CA GLU A 38 0.68 39.08 27.73
C GLU A 38 -0.73 38.78 27.22
N LEU A 39 -1.16 39.46 26.14
CA LEU A 39 -2.47 39.25 25.54
C LEU A 39 -2.64 37.80 25.07
N ALA A 40 -1.66 37.24 24.37
CA ALA A 40 -1.75 35.86 23.91
C ALA A 40 -1.87 34.86 25.06
N VAL A 41 -1.30 35.13 26.24
CA VAL A 41 -1.55 34.29 27.43
C VAL A 41 -3.01 34.41 27.89
N GLN A 42 -3.55 35.63 27.94
CA GLN A 42 -4.95 35.88 28.33
C GLN A 42 -5.96 35.28 27.33
N LEU A 43 -5.63 35.24 26.04
CA LEU A 43 -6.46 34.66 24.99
C LEU A 43 -6.63 33.13 25.09
N ARG A 44 -5.88 32.47 25.98
CA ARG A 44 -6.13 31.05 26.31
C ARG A 44 -7.50 30.87 26.97
N ALA A 45 -8.04 31.87 27.66
CA ALA A 45 -9.40 31.83 28.20
C ALA A 45 -10.46 32.07 27.09
N PRO A 46 -11.47 31.20 26.92
CA PRO A 46 -12.44 31.30 25.82
C PRO A 46 -13.16 32.65 25.73
N ASN A 47 -13.65 33.18 26.86
CA ASN A 47 -14.40 34.45 26.89
C ASN A 47 -13.57 35.63 26.34
N ASN A 48 -12.25 35.63 26.56
CA ASN A 48 -11.37 36.71 26.10
C ASN A 48 -11.27 36.75 24.58
N ARG A 49 -11.44 35.61 23.90
CA ARG A 49 -11.45 35.51 22.42
C ARG A 49 -12.66 36.22 21.83
N ASP A 50 -13.81 36.16 22.52
CA ASP A 50 -15.04 36.85 22.13
C ASP A 50 -14.94 38.36 22.42
N VAL A 51 -14.39 38.75 23.57
CA VAL A 51 -14.19 40.18 23.90
C VAL A 51 -13.26 40.86 22.90
N VAL A 52 -12.18 40.19 22.45
CA VAL A 52 -11.28 40.75 21.42
C VAL A 52 -11.96 40.89 20.06
N ARG A 53 -12.90 39.98 19.73
CA ARG A 53 -13.74 40.12 18.53
C ARG A 53 -14.70 41.29 18.67
N GLU A 54 -15.46 41.36 19.75
CA GLU A 54 -16.55 42.33 19.97
C GLU A 54 -16.04 43.76 20.16
N SER A 55 -14.84 43.93 20.72
CA SER A 55 -14.15 45.23 20.81
C SER A 55 -13.61 45.75 19.47
N GLY A 56 -13.63 44.92 18.42
CA GLY A 56 -13.09 45.26 17.09
C GLY A 56 -11.56 45.19 17.00
N ILE A 57 -10.87 44.79 18.07
CA ILE A 57 -9.41 44.63 18.09
C ILE A 57 -8.99 43.49 17.14
N TYR A 58 -9.77 42.41 17.07
CA TYR A 58 -9.52 41.31 16.14
C TYR A 58 -9.43 41.79 14.68
N ASP A 59 -10.38 42.60 14.19
CA ASP A 59 -10.32 43.12 12.81
C ASP A 59 -9.11 44.03 12.58
N ARG A 60 -8.70 44.79 13.61
CA ARG A 60 -7.49 45.63 13.53
C ARG A 60 -6.21 44.80 13.49
N PHE A 61 -6.15 43.67 14.22
CA PHE A 61 -5.05 42.71 14.10
C PHE A 61 -4.94 42.14 12.69
N LEU A 62 -6.06 41.75 12.08
CA LEU A 62 -6.07 41.26 10.70
C LEU A 62 -5.64 42.36 9.70
N LYS A 63 -6.08 43.61 9.90
CA LYS A 63 -5.64 44.75 9.08
C LYS A 63 -4.14 45.01 9.21
N PHE A 64 -3.59 44.97 10.41
CA PHE A 64 -2.15 45.13 10.62
C PHE A 64 -1.38 44.00 9.94
N LEU A 65 -1.85 42.75 10.06
CA LEU A 65 -1.26 41.60 9.38
C LEU A 65 -1.26 41.80 7.86
N ASP A 66 -2.37 42.23 7.27
CA ASP A 66 -2.44 42.54 5.83
C ASP A 66 -1.42 43.61 5.43
N SER A 67 -1.40 44.74 6.14
CA SER A 67 -0.47 45.83 5.86
C SER A 67 0.99 45.42 5.98
N ALA A 68 1.33 44.55 6.94
CA ALA A 68 2.68 44.06 7.08
C ALA A 68 3.06 43.10 5.93
N LEU A 69 2.15 42.21 5.52
CA LEU A 69 2.41 41.23 4.46
C LEU A 69 2.42 41.83 3.03
N GLU A 70 1.89 43.04 2.84
CA GLU A 70 2.02 43.81 1.60
C GLU A 70 3.42 44.40 1.41
N ASN A 71 4.22 44.52 2.48
CA ASN A 71 5.58 45.07 2.40
C ASN A 71 6.61 43.99 2.08
N SER A 72 7.37 44.18 1.01
CA SER A 72 8.35 43.20 0.51
C SER A 72 9.62 43.09 1.34
N GLU A 73 9.96 44.13 2.11
CA GLU A 73 11.13 44.15 3.00
C GLU A 73 10.67 44.51 4.41
N LEU A 74 10.73 43.52 5.31
CA LEU A 74 10.35 43.67 6.70
C LEU A 74 11.60 43.76 7.57
N SER A 75 11.63 44.72 8.50
CA SER A 75 12.67 44.78 9.51
C SER A 75 12.47 43.72 10.59
N ASP A 76 13.55 43.33 11.27
CA ASP A 76 13.49 42.36 12.38
C ASP A 76 12.47 42.78 13.47
N ASN A 77 12.31 44.09 13.68
CA ASN A 77 11.30 44.64 14.60
C ASN A 77 9.87 44.28 14.18
N VAL A 78 9.53 44.44 12.90
CA VAL A 78 8.20 44.09 12.39
C VAL A 78 7.99 42.57 12.47
N ILE A 79 9.02 41.77 12.23
CA ILE A 79 8.95 40.31 12.32
C ILE A 79 8.71 39.86 13.76
N ALA A 80 9.34 40.50 14.74
CA ALA A 80 9.09 40.23 16.16
C ALA A 80 7.65 40.53 16.56
N VAL A 81 7.09 41.67 16.10
CA VAL A 81 5.68 42.02 16.34
C VAL A 81 4.74 41.04 15.63
N LEU A 82 5.01 40.71 14.36
CA LEU A 82 4.21 39.75 13.60
C LEU A 82 4.20 38.37 14.25
N SER A 83 5.32 37.97 14.84
CA SER A 83 5.40 36.71 15.56
C SER A 83 4.43 36.66 16.74
N GLU A 84 4.45 37.66 17.63
CA GLU A 84 3.49 37.69 18.76
C GLU A 84 2.05 37.93 18.31
N LEU A 85 1.84 38.74 17.28
CA LEU A 85 0.51 38.95 16.69
C LEU A 85 -0.06 37.64 16.15
N THR A 86 0.74 36.85 15.44
CA THR A 86 0.35 35.54 14.91
C THR A 86 -0.02 34.58 16.05
N ARG A 87 0.70 34.64 17.18
CA ARG A 87 0.36 33.86 18.38
C ARG A 87 -0.98 34.31 19.00
N CYS A 88 -1.24 35.61 19.08
CA CYS A 88 -2.53 36.14 19.49
C CYS A 88 -3.66 35.62 18.58
N LEU A 89 -3.47 35.72 17.25
CA LEU A 89 -4.44 35.24 16.27
C LEU A 89 -4.67 33.74 16.39
N ALA A 90 -3.61 32.93 16.56
CA ALA A 90 -3.72 31.49 16.77
C ALA A 90 -4.59 31.16 17.99
N ASN A 91 -4.40 31.87 19.10
CA ASN A 91 -5.20 31.68 20.30
C ASN A 91 -6.64 32.21 20.15
N CYS A 92 -6.87 33.24 19.32
CA CYS A 92 -8.21 33.70 18.98
C CYS A 92 -9.00 32.66 18.16
N LEU A 93 -8.32 31.83 17.35
CA LEU A 93 -8.96 30.81 16.51
C LEU A 93 -9.19 29.47 17.23
N ALA A 94 -8.41 29.17 18.26
CA ALA A 94 -8.56 27.94 19.04
C ALA A 94 -10.00 27.80 19.53
N ASP A 95 -10.68 26.71 19.16
CA ASP A 95 -12.06 26.38 19.54
C ASP A 95 -13.05 27.57 19.49
N ASN A 96 -12.93 28.45 18.49
CA ASN A 96 -13.79 29.63 18.35
C ASN A 96 -14.23 29.82 16.89
N ASP A 97 -15.29 29.10 16.50
CA ASP A 97 -15.84 29.16 15.15
C ASP A 97 -16.24 30.58 14.68
N PRO A 98 -16.83 31.47 15.52
CA PRO A 98 -17.10 32.84 15.08
C PRO A 98 -15.85 33.59 14.61
N ASN A 99 -14.71 33.43 15.29
CA ASN A 99 -13.45 34.03 14.88
C ASN A 99 -12.87 33.34 13.63
N ARG A 100 -13.01 32.02 13.52
CA ARG A 100 -12.60 31.24 12.32
C ARG A 100 -13.38 31.68 11.08
N ILE A 101 -14.70 31.90 11.17
CA ILE A 101 -15.53 32.37 10.06
C ILE A 101 -15.01 33.70 9.51
N ILE A 102 -14.69 34.66 10.38
CA ILE A 102 -14.14 35.96 9.99
C ILE A 102 -12.77 35.77 9.31
N PHE A 103 -11.92 34.90 9.85
CA PHE A 103 -10.60 34.61 9.30
C PHE A 103 -10.68 33.95 7.91
N MET A 104 -11.52 32.92 7.77
CA MET A 104 -11.78 32.20 6.52
C MET A 104 -12.29 33.14 5.44
N ALA A 105 -13.26 34.00 5.76
CA ALA A 105 -13.83 34.96 4.83
C ALA A 105 -12.78 35.95 4.29
N ARG A 106 -11.75 36.27 5.09
CA ARG A 106 -10.69 37.22 4.71
C ARG A 106 -9.56 36.57 3.93
N TYR A 107 -9.04 35.43 4.40
CA TYR A 107 -7.79 34.84 3.89
C TYR A 107 -7.95 33.65 2.96
N VAL A 108 -9.10 32.96 3.00
CA VAL A 108 -9.32 31.71 2.25
C VAL A 108 -10.41 31.90 1.19
N SER A 109 -11.61 32.33 1.59
CA SER A 109 -12.78 32.45 0.70
C SER A 109 -12.99 33.83 0.07
N GLY A 110 -12.19 34.83 0.46
CA GLY A 110 -12.39 36.23 0.07
C GLY A 110 -11.92 36.58 -1.35
N LYS A 111 -12.33 37.75 -1.87
CA LYS A 111 -11.90 38.26 -3.21
C LYS A 111 -10.38 38.45 -3.35
N ASN A 112 -9.65 38.50 -2.23
CA ASN A 112 -8.19 38.60 -2.17
C ASN A 112 -7.51 37.21 -2.06
N SER A 113 -8.23 36.10 -2.23
CA SER A 113 -7.69 34.73 -2.14
C SER A 113 -6.57 34.44 -3.13
N ASN A 114 -6.55 35.13 -4.28
CA ASN A 114 -5.50 35.00 -5.30
C ASN A 114 -4.12 35.53 -4.83
N SER A 115 -4.06 36.27 -3.73
CA SER A 115 -2.85 36.75 -3.06
C SER A 115 -2.97 36.49 -1.55
N SER A 116 -3.28 35.25 -1.17
CA SER A 116 -3.64 34.94 0.21
C SER A 116 -2.53 35.39 1.17
N GLY A 117 -2.85 36.34 2.05
CA GLY A 117 -1.92 36.79 3.09
C GLY A 117 -1.38 35.62 3.91
N LEU A 118 -2.15 34.54 4.03
CA LEU A 118 -1.71 33.31 4.68
C LEU A 118 -0.58 32.57 3.94
N SER A 119 -0.59 32.52 2.61
CA SER A 119 0.54 32.01 1.81
C SER A 119 1.78 32.89 1.98
N ASN A 120 1.61 34.21 1.96
CA ASN A 120 2.71 35.16 2.19
C ASN A 120 3.30 35.03 3.60
N LEU A 121 2.45 34.80 4.61
CA LEU A 121 2.86 34.56 5.99
C LEU A 121 3.74 33.31 6.11
N LEU A 122 3.35 32.19 5.46
CA LEU A 122 4.18 30.99 5.43
C LEU A 122 5.49 31.20 4.66
N LYS A 123 5.47 31.91 3.53
CA LYS A 123 6.68 32.23 2.76
C LYS A 123 7.67 33.07 3.56
N LEU A 124 7.18 34.08 4.30
CA LEU A 124 7.98 34.89 5.18
C LEU A 124 8.56 34.05 6.34
N SER A 125 7.74 33.17 6.91
CA SER A 125 8.10 32.41 8.10
C SER A 125 9.18 31.35 7.86
N VAL A 126 9.40 30.91 6.62
CA VAL A 126 10.49 29.99 6.22
C VAL A 126 11.85 30.42 6.78
N SER A 127 12.12 31.73 6.84
CA SER A 127 13.40 32.28 7.31
C SER A 127 13.46 32.56 8.83
N HIS A 128 12.34 32.38 9.55
CA HIS A 128 12.20 32.79 10.96
C HIS A 128 11.51 31.71 11.80
N HIS A 129 12.29 30.90 12.53
CA HIS A 129 11.83 29.73 13.29
C HIS A 129 10.60 29.99 14.19
N THR A 130 10.63 31.05 15.00
CA THR A 130 9.52 31.34 15.92
C THR A 130 8.24 31.77 15.18
N LEU A 131 8.38 32.57 14.11
CA LEU A 131 7.23 32.94 13.28
C LEU A 131 6.67 31.70 12.57
N LYS A 132 7.53 30.82 12.06
CA LYS A 132 7.16 29.55 11.40
C LYS A 132 6.27 28.69 12.28
N PHE A 133 6.75 28.38 13.49
CA PHE A 133 5.99 27.59 14.45
C PHE A 133 4.62 28.21 14.75
N ARG A 134 4.57 29.52 14.98
CA ARG A 134 3.32 30.24 15.29
C ARG A 134 2.37 30.32 14.10
N SER A 135 2.88 30.45 12.88
CA SER A 135 2.06 30.41 11.66
C SER A 135 1.46 29.02 11.44
N LEU A 136 2.22 27.95 11.70
CA LEU A 136 1.70 26.58 11.66
C LEU A 136 0.62 26.36 12.72
N ALA A 137 0.85 26.83 13.95
CA ALA A 137 -0.15 26.76 15.02
C ALA A 137 -1.44 27.55 14.69
N LEU A 138 -1.32 28.72 14.04
CA LEU A 138 -2.47 29.49 13.55
C LEU A 138 -3.30 28.67 12.56
N ILE A 139 -2.65 28.03 11.58
CA ILE A 139 -3.32 27.21 10.54
C ILE A 139 -3.93 25.96 11.17
N LYS A 140 -3.22 25.28 12.08
CA LYS A 140 -3.74 24.11 12.80
C LYS A 140 -5.00 24.47 13.59
N ASN A 141 -4.99 25.59 14.33
CA ASN A 141 -6.17 26.03 15.07
C ASN A 141 -7.33 26.47 14.17
N LEU A 142 -7.04 26.96 12.96
CA LEU A 142 -8.05 27.27 11.94
C LEU A 142 -8.75 25.99 11.46
N CYS A 143 -7.99 24.94 11.15
CA CYS A 143 -8.47 23.69 10.58
C CYS A 143 -9.02 22.70 11.64
N LEU A 144 -8.63 22.85 12.91
CA LEU A 144 -8.92 21.88 13.97
C LEU A 144 -10.40 21.48 14.04
N GLY A 145 -10.66 20.21 13.72
CA GLY A 145 -11.98 19.59 13.79
C GLY A 145 -12.97 20.05 12.72
N ASN A 146 -12.52 20.75 11.66
CA ASN A 146 -13.38 21.30 10.62
C ASN A 146 -12.91 20.92 9.21
N GLN A 147 -13.58 19.94 8.61
CA GLN A 147 -13.26 19.41 7.28
C GLN A 147 -13.37 20.46 6.17
N GLU A 148 -14.40 21.32 6.20
CA GLU A 148 -14.59 22.37 5.18
C GLU A 148 -13.42 23.37 5.18
N TYR A 149 -12.89 23.67 6.36
CA TYR A 149 -11.76 24.61 6.50
C TYR A 149 -10.45 23.96 6.06
N SER A 150 -10.24 22.67 6.37
CA SER A 150 -9.09 21.91 5.85
C SER A 150 -9.12 21.80 4.33
N GLU A 151 -10.27 21.46 3.73
CA GLU A 151 -10.43 21.38 2.27
C GLU A 151 -10.12 22.73 1.62
N ALA A 152 -10.75 23.82 2.07
CA ALA A 152 -10.53 25.14 1.50
C ALA A 152 -9.08 25.63 1.66
N SER A 153 -8.47 25.41 2.84
CA SER A 153 -7.08 25.80 3.11
C SER A 153 -6.07 24.98 2.31
N SER A 154 -6.33 23.69 2.08
CA SER A 154 -5.44 22.80 1.32
C SER A 154 -5.19 23.32 -0.10
N SER A 155 -6.21 23.89 -0.75
CA SER A 155 -6.09 24.41 -2.12
C SER A 155 -5.11 25.58 -2.26
N ILE A 156 -4.79 26.26 -1.15
CA ILE A 156 -3.97 27.47 -1.12
C ILE A 156 -2.61 27.23 -0.49
N LEU A 157 -2.52 26.34 0.52
CA LEU A 157 -1.36 26.26 1.41
C LEU A 157 -0.49 25.01 1.19
N THR A 158 -0.96 24.03 0.40
CA THR A 158 -0.23 22.75 0.23
C THR A 158 1.20 22.97 -0.30
N SER A 159 1.36 23.80 -1.33
CA SER A 159 2.68 24.12 -1.91
C SER A 159 3.61 24.79 -0.89
N GLU A 160 3.08 25.72 -0.10
CA GLU A 160 3.79 26.46 0.92
C GLU A 160 4.24 25.56 2.06
N LEU A 161 3.43 24.59 2.48
CA LEU A 161 3.82 23.59 3.48
C LEU A 161 4.96 22.70 2.98
N PHE A 162 5.00 22.35 1.69
CA PHE A 162 6.17 21.67 1.11
C PHE A 162 7.42 22.54 1.15
N GLN A 163 7.31 23.86 0.91
CA GLN A 163 8.46 24.77 1.05
C GLN A 163 8.94 24.88 2.50
N VAL A 164 8.01 24.91 3.45
CA VAL A 164 8.32 24.86 4.90
C VAL A 164 9.12 23.60 5.20
N LEU A 165 8.64 22.42 4.83
CA LEU A 165 9.35 21.16 5.06
C LEU A 165 10.72 21.10 4.35
N ARG A 166 10.82 21.64 3.14
CA ARG A 166 12.09 21.72 2.39
C ARG A 166 13.13 22.58 3.08
N SER A 167 12.70 23.63 3.77
CA SER A 167 13.58 24.56 4.47
C SER A 167 14.10 24.05 5.81
N CYS A 168 13.43 23.05 6.40
CA CYS A 168 13.81 22.52 7.70
C CYS A 168 15.06 21.62 7.61
N SER A 169 15.94 21.79 8.59
CA SER A 169 17.08 20.92 8.83
C SER A 169 16.70 19.85 9.85
N ALA A 170 16.48 18.61 9.38
CA ALA A 170 16.23 17.47 10.26
C ALA A 170 17.41 17.10 11.18
N ASP A 171 18.62 17.60 10.88
CA ASP A 171 19.82 17.43 11.73
C ASP A 171 19.90 18.48 12.85
N SER A 172 18.90 19.37 12.94
CA SER A 172 18.85 20.39 13.98
C SER A 172 18.59 19.77 15.35
N THR A 173 19.38 20.16 16.34
CA THR A 173 19.16 19.80 17.74
C THR A 173 18.14 20.73 18.41
N GLN A 174 17.49 21.63 17.65
CA GLN A 174 16.51 22.56 18.18
C GLN A 174 15.12 21.92 18.18
N GLU A 175 14.53 21.81 19.37
CA GLU A 175 13.18 21.27 19.61
C GLU A 175 12.11 21.99 18.78
N ASP A 176 12.15 23.34 18.74
CA ASP A 176 11.25 24.19 17.95
C ASP A 176 11.22 23.82 16.44
N GLU A 177 12.33 23.31 15.90
CA GLU A 177 12.41 22.91 14.50
C GLU A 177 11.78 21.54 14.26
N ILE A 178 11.94 20.60 15.19
CA ILE A 178 11.27 19.30 15.17
C ILE A 178 9.75 19.49 15.28
N ASP A 179 9.31 20.34 16.20
CA ASP A 179 7.90 20.68 16.38
C ASP A 179 7.29 21.33 15.12
N SER A 180 8.05 22.21 14.47
CA SER A 180 7.64 22.81 13.19
C SER A 180 7.50 21.76 12.09
N ILE A 181 8.40 20.78 12.02
CA ILE A 181 8.30 19.67 11.07
C ILE A 181 7.06 18.83 11.37
N ALA A 182 6.85 18.45 12.64
CA ALA A 182 5.70 17.65 13.05
C ALA A 182 4.38 18.35 12.72
N MET A 183 4.22 19.63 13.08
CA MET A 183 3.02 20.41 12.75
C MET A 183 2.79 20.56 11.24
N ALA A 184 3.84 20.81 10.46
CA ALA A 184 3.71 20.94 9.01
C ALA A 184 3.35 19.61 8.35
N ALA A 185 3.93 18.50 8.81
CA ALA A 185 3.60 17.16 8.36
C ALA A 185 2.16 16.76 8.74
N ASP A 186 1.71 17.10 9.95
CA ASP A 186 0.35 16.84 10.43
C ASP A 186 -0.70 17.58 9.58
N LEU A 187 -0.48 18.87 9.34
CA LEU A 187 -1.31 19.67 8.42
C LEU A 187 -1.32 19.09 7.00
N LEU A 188 -0.16 18.71 6.46
CA LEU A 188 -0.08 18.08 5.13
C LEU A 188 -0.78 16.73 5.09
N PHE A 189 -0.72 15.95 6.17
CA PHE A 189 -1.40 14.67 6.28
C PHE A 189 -2.92 14.85 6.15
N GLU A 190 -3.50 15.83 6.85
CA GLU A 190 -4.91 16.20 6.67
C GLU A 190 -5.20 16.72 5.25
N PHE A 191 -4.37 17.63 4.73
CA PHE A 191 -4.58 18.27 3.42
C PHE A 191 -4.47 17.30 2.25
N THR A 192 -3.71 16.22 2.40
CA THR A 192 -3.52 15.21 1.35
C THR A 192 -4.83 14.57 0.92
N GLU A 193 -5.84 14.50 1.79
CA GLU A 193 -7.17 14.00 1.40
C GLU A 193 -7.81 14.83 0.27
N PHE A 194 -7.56 16.14 0.27
CA PHE A 194 -8.20 17.10 -0.65
C PHE A 194 -7.28 17.55 -1.79
N SER A 195 -5.96 17.53 -1.57
CA SER A 195 -4.98 18.16 -2.46
C SER A 195 -4.00 17.20 -3.13
N TYR A 196 -4.17 15.87 -2.97
CA TYR A 196 -3.26 14.85 -3.51
C TYR A 196 -2.95 15.01 -5.01
N ASN A 197 -3.91 15.50 -5.80
CA ASN A 197 -3.81 15.70 -7.24
C ASN A 197 -2.93 16.91 -7.63
N THR A 198 -2.66 17.82 -6.70
CA THR A 198 -1.78 18.97 -6.93
C THR A 198 -0.32 18.69 -6.56
N VAL A 199 -0.06 17.60 -5.84
CA VAL A 199 1.27 17.20 -5.40
C VAL A 199 2.07 16.61 -6.56
N SER A 200 3.28 17.11 -6.78
CA SER A 200 4.18 16.66 -7.83
C SER A 200 5.18 15.59 -7.36
N ARG A 201 5.87 14.94 -8.30
CA ARG A 201 7.01 14.05 -7.99
C ARG A 201 8.10 14.75 -7.17
N ALA A 202 8.34 16.05 -7.44
CA ALA A 202 9.36 16.80 -6.70
C ALA A 202 8.98 16.97 -5.23
N ASP A 203 7.70 17.19 -4.95
CA ASP A 203 7.15 17.31 -3.59
C ASP A 203 7.26 15.98 -2.83
N ILE A 204 6.97 14.86 -3.50
CA ILE A 204 7.22 13.52 -2.95
C ILE A 204 8.71 13.35 -2.61
N GLY A 205 9.61 13.85 -3.48
CA GLY A 205 11.05 13.85 -3.22
C GLY A 205 11.44 14.59 -1.94
N ILE A 206 10.78 15.71 -1.62
CA ILE A 206 11.00 16.45 -0.36
C ILE A 206 10.64 15.57 0.84
N LEU A 207 9.47 14.92 0.81
CA LEU A 207 8.99 14.09 1.93
C LEU A 207 9.88 12.87 2.18
N VAL A 208 10.28 12.17 1.11
CA VAL A 208 11.09 10.96 1.25
C VAL A 208 12.52 11.31 1.69
N GLU A 209 13.07 12.42 1.21
CA GLU A 209 14.38 12.89 1.68
C GLU A 209 14.34 13.33 3.15
N LEU A 210 13.25 13.99 3.58
CA LEU A 210 13.05 14.31 4.99
C LEU A 210 12.90 13.04 5.83
N LEU A 211 12.12 12.06 5.37
CA LEU A 211 11.96 10.76 6.01
C LEU A 211 13.31 10.07 6.22
N ARG A 212 14.16 10.05 5.19
CA ARG A 212 15.51 9.46 5.26
C ARG A 212 16.37 10.10 6.35
N ARG A 213 16.17 11.38 6.63
CA ARG A 213 16.92 12.12 7.67
C ARG A 213 16.37 11.89 9.08
N VAL A 214 15.05 11.75 9.25
CA VAL A 214 14.44 11.51 10.58
C VAL A 214 14.48 10.04 11.01
N ALA A 215 14.39 9.10 10.06
CA ALA A 215 14.36 7.65 10.31
C ALA A 215 15.53 7.10 11.16
N PRO A 216 16.78 7.59 11.04
CA PRO A 216 17.88 7.17 11.90
C PRO A 216 17.66 7.46 13.38
N ASN A 217 16.87 8.47 13.73
CA ASN A 217 16.64 8.86 15.13
C ASN A 217 15.29 8.36 15.67
N SER A 218 14.36 7.95 14.81
CA SER A 218 13.10 7.32 15.22
C SER A 218 13.32 6.08 16.08
N GLY A 219 12.49 5.92 17.12
CA GLY A 219 12.52 4.80 18.05
C GLY A 219 13.70 4.82 19.04
N LEU A 220 14.49 5.91 19.07
CA LEU A 220 15.47 6.17 20.12
C LEU A 220 14.75 6.86 21.29
N GLN A 221 14.28 6.10 22.27
CA GLN A 221 13.92 6.70 23.55
C GLN A 221 15.20 7.28 24.18
N SER A 222 15.14 8.51 24.69
CA SER A 222 16.23 9.10 25.45
C SER A 222 16.60 8.14 26.57
N SER A 223 17.80 7.56 26.51
CA SER A 223 18.27 6.53 27.46
C SER A 223 18.57 7.10 28.86
N SER A 224 18.02 8.27 29.20
CA SER A 224 18.10 8.87 30.52
C SER A 224 16.98 8.29 31.38
N GLU A 225 17.34 7.57 32.44
CA GLU A 225 16.41 7.00 33.44
C GLU A 225 15.54 8.04 34.19
N ASP A 226 15.60 9.32 33.81
CA ASP A 226 14.88 10.46 34.43
C ASP A 226 13.89 11.18 33.50
N SER A 227 13.77 10.82 32.21
CA SER A 227 12.77 11.41 31.29
C SER A 227 11.55 10.49 31.16
N GLY A 228 10.56 10.70 32.03
CA GLY A 228 9.24 10.09 31.88
C GLY A 228 8.55 10.55 30.59
N ASP A 229 7.90 9.62 29.89
CA ASP A 229 6.92 9.85 28.81
C ASP A 229 7.33 10.88 27.72
N GLU A 230 8.60 10.93 27.30
CA GLU A 230 8.95 11.68 26.08
C GLU A 230 8.41 10.93 24.84
N GLU A 231 7.40 11.51 24.20
CA GLU A 231 6.83 11.04 22.94
C GLU A 231 7.93 11.01 21.84
N ASP A 232 8.01 9.91 21.08
CA ASP A 232 8.97 9.76 19.97
C ASP A 232 8.55 10.64 18.78
N ALA A 233 8.84 11.94 18.87
CA ALA A 233 8.48 12.94 17.87
C ALA A 233 9.00 12.58 16.46
N GLN A 234 10.20 12.00 16.36
CA GLN A 234 10.77 11.58 15.07
C GLN A 234 10.10 10.31 14.52
N GLY A 235 9.63 9.42 15.40
CA GLY A 235 8.75 8.31 15.05
C GLY A 235 7.40 8.81 14.52
N GLU A 236 6.79 9.79 15.17
CA GLU A 236 5.54 10.41 14.73
C GLU A 236 5.70 11.10 13.36
N ILE A 237 6.75 11.91 13.19
CA ILE A 237 7.08 12.52 11.90
C ILE A 237 7.24 11.45 10.82
N SER A 238 7.95 10.35 11.10
CA SER A 238 8.11 9.25 10.14
C SER A 238 6.77 8.62 9.75
N GLN A 239 5.86 8.45 10.72
CA GLN A 239 4.52 7.94 10.48
C GLN A 239 3.67 8.89 9.62
N LEU A 240 3.74 10.20 9.88
CA LEU A 240 3.06 11.23 9.10
C LEU A 240 3.61 11.27 7.67
N LEU A 241 4.93 11.35 7.50
CA LEU A 241 5.57 11.40 6.17
C LEU A 241 5.25 10.17 5.32
N THR A 242 5.34 8.96 5.88
CA THR A 242 4.95 7.74 5.15
C THR A 242 3.46 7.74 4.80
N GLY A 243 2.61 8.27 5.67
CA GLY A 243 1.18 8.41 5.42
C GLY A 243 0.84 9.41 4.31
N ILE A 244 1.50 10.57 4.29
CA ILE A 244 1.34 11.59 3.23
C ILE A 244 1.76 10.99 1.89
N VAL A 245 2.96 10.40 1.81
CA VAL A 245 3.48 9.85 0.55
C VAL A 245 2.54 8.76 0.02
N GLU A 246 2.13 7.80 0.87
CA GLU A 246 1.17 6.76 0.50
C GLU A 246 -0.16 7.37 0.00
N GLY A 247 -0.70 8.35 0.73
CA GLY A 247 -1.95 9.02 0.38
C GLY A 247 -1.90 9.69 -1.00
N VAL A 248 -0.75 10.28 -1.35
CA VAL A 248 -0.52 10.88 -2.67
C VAL A 248 -0.36 9.81 -3.74
N VAL A 249 0.59 8.87 -3.59
CA VAL A 249 0.90 7.93 -4.68
C VAL A 249 -0.21 6.91 -4.95
N SER A 250 -1.08 6.65 -3.98
CA SER A 250 -2.20 5.72 -4.14
C SER A 250 -3.43 6.34 -4.82
N LYS A 251 -3.57 7.67 -4.78
CA LYS A 251 -4.74 8.39 -5.31
C LYS A 251 -4.42 9.23 -6.55
N ASN A 252 -3.19 9.71 -6.71
CA ASN A 252 -2.79 10.57 -7.82
C ASN A 252 -2.30 9.74 -9.02
N GLU A 253 -3.20 9.47 -9.98
CA GLU A 253 -2.88 8.76 -11.23
C GLU A 253 -2.06 9.60 -12.23
N ASP A 254 -1.98 10.92 -12.05
CA ASP A 254 -1.33 11.87 -12.95
C ASP A 254 0.16 12.10 -12.63
N LEU A 255 0.70 11.41 -11.62
CA LEU A 255 2.12 11.49 -11.27
C LEU A 255 3.03 11.02 -12.41
N ASP A 256 3.93 11.90 -12.83
CA ASP A 256 4.91 11.61 -13.87
C ASP A 256 6.25 11.15 -13.29
N PHE A 257 6.59 9.88 -13.57
CA PHE A 257 7.84 9.22 -13.21
C PHE A 257 8.72 8.91 -14.43
N SER A 258 8.49 9.60 -15.57
CA SER A 258 9.25 9.39 -16.82
C SER A 258 10.73 9.81 -16.76
N ASP A 259 11.09 10.72 -15.85
CA ASP A 259 12.49 11.07 -15.57
C ASP A 259 13.20 9.94 -14.81
N SER A 260 13.87 9.07 -15.57
CA SER A 260 14.54 7.88 -15.05
C SER A 260 15.54 8.16 -13.93
N VAL A 261 16.34 9.23 -14.02
CA VAL A 261 17.38 9.53 -13.01
C VAL A 261 16.74 9.98 -11.70
N ALA A 262 15.76 10.86 -11.81
CA ALA A 262 15.12 11.44 -10.64
C ALA A 262 14.13 10.45 -9.99
N THR A 263 13.48 9.59 -10.78
CA THR A 263 12.70 8.45 -10.29
C THR A 263 13.58 7.40 -9.61
N HIS A 264 14.75 7.06 -10.19
CA HIS A 264 15.71 6.15 -9.53
C HIS A 264 16.15 6.69 -8.17
N THR A 265 16.49 7.97 -8.11
CA THR A 265 16.90 8.62 -6.86
C THR A 265 15.79 8.54 -5.82
N LEU A 266 14.54 8.85 -6.21
CA LEU A 266 13.39 8.74 -5.33
C LEU A 266 13.19 7.30 -4.82
N GLN A 267 13.20 6.31 -5.73
CA GLN A 267 13.03 4.90 -5.39
C GLN A 267 14.10 4.41 -4.42
N LYS A 268 15.36 4.81 -4.66
CA LYS A 268 16.49 4.52 -3.78
C LYS A 268 16.27 5.10 -2.39
N THR A 269 15.90 6.38 -2.28
CA THR A 269 15.65 7.04 -0.98
C THR A 269 14.50 6.37 -0.22
N VAL A 270 13.45 5.90 -0.91
CA VAL A 270 12.36 5.10 -0.31
C VAL A 270 12.90 3.80 0.29
N LEU A 271 13.69 3.04 -0.48
CA LEU A 271 14.23 1.75 -0.02
C LEU A 271 15.27 1.90 1.09
N GLU A 272 16.10 2.93 1.05
CA GLU A 272 17.04 3.27 2.14
C GLU A 272 16.29 3.62 3.43
N SER A 273 15.23 4.43 3.32
CA SER A 273 14.39 4.79 4.47
C SER A 273 13.68 3.55 5.05
N LEU A 274 13.19 2.67 4.19
CA LEU A 274 12.59 1.40 4.60
C LEU A 274 13.61 0.52 5.36
N ALA A 275 14.82 0.36 4.84
CA ALA A 275 15.86 -0.41 5.50
C ALA A 275 16.24 0.15 6.88
N LEU A 276 16.34 1.48 7.00
CA LEU A 276 16.64 2.17 8.26
C LEU A 276 15.54 1.91 9.31
N LEU A 277 14.27 2.09 8.94
CA LEU A 277 13.13 1.87 9.85
C LEU A 277 12.96 0.38 10.17
N GLU A 278 13.21 -0.50 9.21
CA GLU A 278 13.15 -1.95 9.40
C GLU A 278 14.19 -2.45 10.41
N ALA A 279 15.35 -1.79 10.51
CA ALA A 279 16.36 -2.12 11.52
C ALA A 279 15.97 -1.70 12.96
N LYS A 280 14.95 -0.84 13.14
CA LYS A 280 14.54 -0.34 14.46
C LYS A 280 13.70 -1.37 15.22
N THR A 281 14.14 -1.82 16.40
CA THR A 281 13.40 -2.84 17.17
C THR A 281 12.29 -2.27 18.05
N THR A 282 12.41 -1.02 18.48
CA THR A 282 11.56 -0.35 19.48
C THR A 282 10.60 0.68 18.88
N LEU A 283 10.60 0.83 17.56
CA LEU A 283 9.78 1.84 16.88
C LEU A 283 8.29 1.49 16.96
N GLU A 284 7.50 2.42 17.52
CA GLU A 284 6.05 2.30 17.52
C GLU A 284 5.47 2.36 16.10
N ASN A 285 4.38 1.65 15.85
CA ASN A 285 3.74 1.58 14.52
C ASN A 285 4.67 1.18 13.35
N LYS A 286 5.85 0.61 13.65
CA LYS A 286 6.85 0.16 12.66
C LYS A 286 6.23 -0.68 11.54
N LEU A 287 5.35 -1.62 11.90
CA LEU A 287 4.68 -2.49 10.95
C LEU A 287 3.86 -1.71 9.91
N ILE A 288 3.17 -0.67 10.34
CA ILE A 288 2.36 0.19 9.47
C ILE A 288 3.30 0.95 8.53
N MET A 289 4.33 1.61 9.06
CA MET A 289 5.30 2.35 8.24
C MET A 289 6.01 1.48 7.21
N MET A 290 6.46 0.27 7.59
CA MET A 290 7.09 -0.66 6.66
C MET A 290 6.14 -1.08 5.54
N ARG A 291 4.87 -1.42 5.86
CA ARG A 291 3.85 -1.75 4.86
C ARG A 291 3.62 -0.59 3.89
N ARG A 292 3.48 0.63 4.41
CA ARG A 292 3.32 1.84 3.59
C ARG A 292 4.47 2.03 2.63
N LEU A 293 5.72 1.92 3.10
CA LEU A 293 6.90 2.08 2.25
C LEU A 293 7.04 1.01 1.18
N VAL A 294 6.68 -0.24 1.48
CA VAL A 294 6.59 -1.31 0.45
C VAL A 294 5.52 -0.96 -0.58
N SER A 295 4.33 -0.51 -0.16
CA SER A 295 3.26 -0.06 -1.07
C SER A 295 3.69 1.13 -1.91
N ILE A 296 4.33 2.15 -1.32
CA ILE A 296 4.86 3.33 -2.01
C ILE A 296 5.85 2.91 -3.09
N ALA A 297 6.83 2.08 -2.73
CA ALA A 297 7.81 1.54 -3.66
C ALA A 297 7.14 0.79 -4.82
N GLY A 298 6.11 0.00 -4.51
CA GLY A 298 5.33 -0.73 -5.51
C GLY A 298 4.52 0.17 -6.42
N LEU A 299 3.89 1.23 -5.91
CA LEU A 299 3.06 2.17 -6.67
C LEU A 299 3.89 3.05 -7.61
N ILE A 300 5.03 3.58 -7.14
CA ILE A 300 5.97 4.32 -8.00
C ILE A 300 6.47 3.40 -9.13
N SER A 301 6.77 2.15 -8.80
CA SER A 301 7.23 1.15 -9.77
C SER A 301 6.15 0.73 -10.76
N ALA A 302 4.91 0.60 -10.32
CA ALA A 302 3.78 0.20 -11.17
C ALA A 302 3.26 1.34 -12.06
N SER A 303 3.73 2.58 -11.86
CA SER A 303 3.30 3.71 -12.67
C SER A 303 3.61 3.51 -14.15
N LYS A 304 2.65 3.85 -15.01
CA LYS A 304 2.74 3.70 -16.47
C LYS A 304 3.88 4.52 -17.08
N SER A 305 4.26 5.62 -16.44
CA SER A 305 5.35 6.50 -16.90
C SER A 305 6.74 5.96 -16.51
N ASN A 306 6.83 4.96 -15.61
CA ASN A 306 8.09 4.39 -15.15
C ASN A 306 8.44 3.09 -15.90
N THR A 307 9.66 2.99 -16.41
CA THR A 307 10.16 1.77 -17.08
C THR A 307 10.74 0.73 -16.11
N ASN A 308 11.12 1.16 -14.90
CA ASN A 308 11.82 0.41 -13.86
C ASN A 308 13.21 -0.15 -14.24
N LEU A 309 13.66 0.02 -15.49
CA LEU A 309 14.94 -0.54 -15.94
C LEU A 309 16.11 0.01 -15.13
N GLN A 310 16.05 1.27 -14.74
CA GLN A 310 17.06 1.96 -13.94
C GLN A 310 17.23 1.41 -12.52
N ASP A 311 16.24 0.70 -11.98
CA ASP A 311 16.23 0.27 -10.58
C ASP A 311 16.72 -1.18 -10.38
N ARG A 312 16.98 -1.91 -11.48
CA ARG A 312 17.31 -3.34 -11.46
C ARG A 312 18.57 -3.65 -10.65
N ASP A 313 19.67 -2.96 -10.93
CA ASP A 313 20.97 -3.24 -10.29
C ASP A 313 20.90 -3.04 -8.78
N MET A 314 20.24 -1.96 -8.34
CA MET A 314 19.98 -1.72 -6.92
C MET A 314 19.11 -2.83 -6.32
N CYS A 315 18.05 -3.24 -7.00
CA CYS A 315 17.18 -4.32 -6.51
C CYS A 315 17.91 -5.66 -6.42
N TYR A 316 18.80 -5.98 -7.38
CA TYR A 316 19.65 -7.18 -7.31
C TYR A 316 20.54 -7.15 -6.06
N GLN A 317 21.19 -6.01 -5.79
CA GLN A 317 22.03 -5.83 -4.62
C GLN A 317 21.23 -5.96 -3.31
N ILE A 318 20.01 -5.42 -3.25
CA ILE A 318 19.14 -5.54 -2.08
C ILE A 318 18.78 -7.00 -1.84
N VAL A 319 18.32 -7.73 -2.86
CA VAL A 319 17.95 -9.15 -2.71
C VAL A 319 19.16 -9.99 -2.27
N GLN A 320 20.36 -9.68 -2.76
CA GLN A 320 21.58 -10.41 -2.42
C GLN A 320 22.09 -10.11 -1.01
N ASN A 321 22.01 -8.85 -0.56
CA ASN A 321 22.79 -8.38 0.59
C ASN A 321 21.95 -7.88 1.78
N ALA A 322 20.67 -7.55 1.58
CA ALA A 322 19.84 -7.06 2.68
C ALA A 322 19.45 -8.19 3.64
N ASP A 323 19.32 -7.83 4.92
CA ASP A 323 18.82 -8.71 5.98
C ASP A 323 17.33 -8.46 6.29
N GLY A 324 16.77 -7.35 5.77
CA GLY A 324 15.39 -6.91 6.02
C GLY A 324 14.38 -7.51 5.04
N GLY A 325 13.36 -8.22 5.56
CA GLY A 325 12.33 -8.86 4.77
C GLY A 325 11.41 -7.89 4.01
N TYR A 326 11.08 -6.72 4.57
CA TYR A 326 10.29 -5.70 3.87
C TYR A 326 11.08 -5.02 2.76
N THR A 327 12.36 -4.74 3.02
CA THR A 327 13.26 -4.17 2.01
C THR A 327 13.43 -5.12 0.81
N ILE A 328 13.64 -6.41 1.07
CA ILE A 328 13.67 -7.45 0.03
C ILE A 328 12.33 -7.50 -0.71
N ALA A 329 11.20 -7.50 0.01
CA ALA A 329 9.88 -7.54 -0.61
C ALA A 329 9.63 -6.38 -1.58
N ALA A 330 9.98 -5.15 -1.19
CA ALA A 330 9.87 -3.98 -2.06
C ALA A 330 10.72 -4.15 -3.32
N ALA A 331 11.97 -4.62 -3.20
CA ALA A 331 12.83 -4.90 -4.34
C ALA A 331 12.23 -5.96 -5.28
N LEU A 332 11.60 -7.01 -4.74
CA LEU A 332 10.94 -8.05 -5.55
C LEU A 332 9.71 -7.51 -6.29
N ILE A 333 8.95 -6.58 -5.71
CA ILE A 333 7.84 -5.90 -6.41
C ILE A 333 8.39 -5.11 -7.60
N ILE A 334 9.44 -4.31 -7.38
CA ILE A 334 10.06 -3.48 -8.44
C ILE A 334 10.58 -4.38 -9.57
N LEU A 335 11.29 -5.45 -9.24
CA LEU A 335 11.77 -6.42 -10.22
C LEU A 335 10.62 -7.11 -10.95
N SER A 336 9.52 -7.44 -10.27
CA SER A 336 8.35 -8.03 -10.93
C SER A 336 7.74 -7.07 -11.96
N ASN A 337 7.66 -5.77 -11.65
CA ASN A 337 7.16 -4.75 -12.55
C ASN A 337 8.09 -4.48 -13.74
N CYS A 338 9.39 -4.80 -13.62
CA CYS A 338 10.32 -4.78 -14.76
C CYS A 338 10.06 -5.87 -15.81
N VAL A 339 9.32 -6.94 -15.45
CA VAL A 339 9.13 -8.10 -16.33
C VAL A 339 7.93 -7.88 -17.26
N SER A 340 8.19 -7.22 -18.39
CA SER A 340 7.24 -7.02 -19.48
C SER A 340 7.35 -8.05 -20.61
N SER A 341 8.41 -8.86 -20.64
CA SER A 341 8.67 -9.80 -21.74
C SER A 341 9.45 -11.02 -21.26
N ARG A 342 9.61 -12.00 -22.15
CA ARG A 342 10.45 -13.17 -21.88
C ARG A 342 11.92 -12.77 -21.68
N GLN A 343 12.41 -11.84 -22.48
CA GLN A 343 13.79 -11.38 -22.43
C GLN A 343 14.12 -10.74 -21.06
N SER A 344 13.23 -9.89 -20.53
CA SER A 344 13.47 -9.29 -19.21
C SER A 344 13.42 -10.31 -18.08
N ALA A 345 12.59 -11.36 -18.19
CA ALA A 345 12.60 -12.48 -17.26
C ALA A 345 13.94 -13.25 -17.27
N ASP A 346 14.51 -13.48 -18.47
CA ASP A 346 15.80 -14.15 -18.64
C ASP A 346 16.95 -13.27 -18.10
N GLU A 347 16.92 -11.96 -18.31
CA GLU A 347 17.90 -11.00 -17.75
C GLU A 347 17.89 -10.98 -16.22
N ILE A 348 16.71 -11.00 -15.58
CA ILE A 348 16.61 -11.12 -14.12
C ILE A 348 17.16 -12.47 -13.66
N SER A 349 16.79 -13.56 -14.33
CA SER A 349 17.24 -14.91 -13.97
C SER A 349 18.76 -15.08 -14.10
N ALA A 350 19.41 -14.31 -14.97
CA ALA A 350 20.87 -14.29 -15.09
C ALA A 350 21.59 -13.63 -13.90
N ASN A 351 20.91 -12.74 -13.16
CA ASN A 351 21.47 -12.02 -12.01
C ASN A 351 21.01 -12.60 -10.66
N LEU A 352 19.80 -13.16 -10.61
CA LEU A 352 19.20 -13.78 -9.43
C LEU A 352 18.68 -15.18 -9.77
N SER A 353 19.29 -16.20 -9.19
CA SER A 353 18.78 -17.57 -9.29
C SER A 353 17.49 -17.73 -8.49
N LEU A 354 16.64 -18.69 -8.90
CA LEU A 354 15.41 -19.00 -8.19
C LEU A 354 15.67 -19.43 -6.74
N GLY A 355 16.68 -20.28 -6.52
CA GLY A 355 17.06 -20.76 -5.19
C GLY A 355 17.46 -19.61 -4.26
N LEU A 356 18.26 -18.65 -4.75
CA LEU A 356 18.65 -17.47 -3.97
C LEU A 356 17.44 -16.62 -3.56
N ILE A 357 16.50 -16.38 -4.47
CA ILE A 357 15.27 -15.61 -4.16
C ILE A 357 14.47 -16.33 -3.07
N ILE A 358 14.32 -17.65 -3.19
CA ILE A 358 13.60 -18.49 -2.22
C ILE A 358 14.28 -18.44 -0.86
N GLU A 359 15.60 -18.63 -0.81
CA GLU A 359 16.42 -18.57 0.41
C GLU A 359 16.27 -17.22 1.13
N LYS A 360 16.45 -16.11 0.40
CA LYS A 360 16.38 -14.76 0.96
C LYS A 360 15.02 -14.37 1.50
N CYS A 361 13.96 -15.07 1.08
CA CYS A 361 12.59 -14.83 1.55
C CYS A 361 12.15 -15.79 2.66
N GLU A 362 13.03 -16.64 3.22
CA GLU A 362 12.66 -17.63 4.25
C GLU A 362 11.94 -17.00 5.47
N GLY A 363 12.39 -15.81 5.85
CA GLY A 363 11.87 -15.05 6.98
C GLY A 363 10.54 -14.33 6.74
N PHE A 364 9.93 -14.44 5.56
CA PHE A 364 8.68 -13.73 5.27
C PHE A 364 7.53 -14.25 6.15
N ARG A 365 6.77 -13.31 6.71
CA ARG A 365 5.64 -13.57 7.62
C ARG A 365 4.43 -12.69 7.31
N ASP A 366 4.64 -11.52 6.74
CA ASP A 366 3.60 -10.55 6.43
C ASP A 366 3.05 -10.73 5.00
N PRO A 367 1.72 -10.68 4.80
CA PRO A 367 1.11 -10.71 3.47
C PRO A 367 1.74 -9.76 2.43
N VAL A 368 2.14 -8.54 2.82
CA VAL A 368 2.72 -7.58 1.88
C VAL A 368 4.06 -8.09 1.33
N GLN A 369 4.80 -8.86 2.12
CA GLN A 369 6.11 -9.38 1.73
C GLN A 369 5.99 -10.40 0.58
N PHE A 370 4.92 -11.19 0.59
CA PHE A 370 4.70 -12.24 -0.40
C PHE A 370 4.27 -11.74 -1.78
N GLN A 371 3.79 -10.50 -1.92
CA GLN A 371 3.21 -10.02 -3.19
C GLN A 371 4.22 -10.03 -4.33
N GLY A 372 5.34 -9.32 -4.16
CA GLY A 372 6.42 -9.29 -5.15
C GLY A 372 7.08 -10.64 -5.35
N PHE A 373 7.24 -11.41 -4.27
CA PHE A 373 7.82 -12.75 -4.30
C PHE A 373 7.04 -13.72 -5.21
N LEU A 374 5.72 -13.85 -5.01
CA LEU A 374 4.89 -14.76 -5.80
C LEU A 374 4.78 -14.33 -7.26
N ASP A 375 4.57 -13.04 -7.51
CA ASP A 375 4.41 -12.53 -8.86
C ASP A 375 5.72 -12.60 -9.66
N LEU A 376 6.85 -12.24 -9.05
CA LEU A 376 8.16 -12.36 -9.70
C LEU A 376 8.46 -13.82 -10.03
N LEU A 377 8.39 -14.74 -9.04
CA LEU A 377 8.66 -16.16 -9.26
C LEU A 377 7.77 -16.76 -10.35
N LYS A 378 6.48 -16.39 -10.40
CA LYS A 378 5.57 -16.80 -11.47
C LYS A 378 6.06 -16.35 -12.86
N LYS A 379 6.54 -15.10 -12.97
CA LYS A 379 7.00 -14.53 -14.24
C LYS A 379 8.33 -15.13 -14.71
N ILE A 380 9.26 -15.38 -13.79
CA ILE A 380 10.61 -15.89 -14.13
C ILE A 380 10.68 -17.42 -14.21
N LEU A 381 9.85 -18.17 -13.49
CA LEU A 381 9.86 -19.63 -13.53
C LEU A 381 9.42 -20.15 -14.91
N ASN A 382 10.19 -21.07 -15.48
CA ASN A 382 9.92 -21.66 -16.78
C ASN A 382 10.68 -22.98 -16.98
N LEU A 383 10.45 -23.66 -18.11
CA LEU A 383 11.03 -24.99 -18.35
C LEU A 383 12.56 -24.97 -18.41
N SER A 384 13.19 -23.87 -18.82
CA SER A 384 14.64 -23.77 -18.93
C SER A 384 15.33 -23.57 -17.60
N ASN A 385 14.70 -23.00 -16.57
CA ASN A 385 15.32 -22.79 -15.25
C ASN A 385 14.72 -23.67 -14.13
N ALA A 386 13.59 -24.33 -14.36
CA ALA A 386 12.96 -25.19 -13.35
C ALA A 386 13.83 -26.36 -12.87
N HIS A 387 14.81 -26.78 -13.66
CA HIS A 387 15.75 -27.84 -13.29
C HIS A 387 16.82 -27.38 -12.28
N GLU A 388 16.96 -26.07 -12.07
CA GLU A 388 17.87 -25.46 -11.09
C GLU A 388 17.32 -25.58 -9.67
N LEU A 389 16.00 -25.78 -9.50
CA LEU A 389 15.38 -25.95 -8.19
C LEU A 389 15.69 -27.34 -7.61
N HIS A 390 16.44 -27.35 -6.52
CA HIS A 390 16.80 -28.55 -5.79
C HIS A 390 15.84 -28.83 -4.63
N GLU A 391 16.03 -29.97 -3.97
CA GLU A 391 15.14 -30.42 -2.89
C GLU A 391 15.08 -29.46 -1.69
N PRO A 392 16.18 -28.81 -1.26
CA PRO A 392 16.12 -27.75 -0.24
C PRO A 392 15.27 -26.55 -0.67
N ASP A 393 15.46 -26.07 -1.90
CA ASP A 393 14.71 -24.92 -2.44
C ASP A 393 13.21 -25.22 -2.48
N LEU A 394 12.85 -26.41 -2.98
CA LEU A 394 11.46 -26.84 -3.07
C LEU A 394 10.82 -27.03 -1.69
N SER A 395 11.60 -27.48 -0.71
CA SER A 395 11.11 -27.64 0.67
C SER A 395 10.83 -26.29 1.32
N LEU A 396 11.73 -25.34 1.13
CA LEU A 396 11.58 -23.97 1.63
C LEU A 396 10.43 -23.24 0.91
N LEU A 397 10.35 -23.35 -0.42
CA LEU A 397 9.25 -22.80 -1.20
C LEU A 397 7.90 -23.37 -0.76
N SER A 398 7.84 -24.67 -0.46
CA SER A 398 6.62 -25.31 0.05
C SER A 398 6.19 -24.73 1.40
N LEU A 399 7.14 -24.46 2.30
CA LEU A 399 6.87 -23.82 3.59
C LEU A 399 6.39 -22.36 3.43
N GLN A 400 7.02 -21.61 2.53
CA GLN A 400 6.62 -20.23 2.22
C GLN A 400 5.21 -20.18 1.62
N LEU A 401 4.90 -21.09 0.69
CA LEU A 401 3.55 -21.21 0.12
C LEU A 401 2.51 -21.58 1.15
N LYS A 402 2.84 -22.47 2.10
CA LYS A 402 1.93 -22.81 3.21
C LYS A 402 1.69 -21.63 4.12
N THR A 403 2.76 -20.92 4.51
CA THR A 403 2.67 -19.71 5.32
C THR A 403 1.78 -18.67 4.64
N CYS A 404 2.02 -18.43 3.34
CA CYS A 404 1.25 -17.51 2.52
C CYS A 404 -0.23 -17.92 2.39
N HIS A 405 -0.50 -19.22 2.18
CA HIS A 405 -1.86 -19.77 2.12
C HIS A 405 -2.61 -19.57 3.42
N ASP A 406 -1.96 -19.79 4.57
CA ASP A 406 -2.57 -19.60 5.89
C ASP A 406 -2.94 -18.12 6.12
N GLN A 407 -2.14 -17.19 5.59
CA GLN A 407 -2.47 -15.77 5.62
C GLN A 407 -3.65 -15.38 4.71
N CYS A 408 -3.98 -16.16 3.66
CA CYS A 408 -5.10 -15.86 2.76
C CYS A 408 -6.46 -15.88 3.48
N GLN A 409 -6.58 -16.54 4.64
CA GLN A 409 -7.80 -16.50 5.44
C GLN A 409 -8.13 -15.08 5.91
N TYR A 410 -7.10 -14.29 6.23
CA TYR A 410 -7.23 -12.91 6.71
C TYR A 410 -7.03 -11.90 5.58
N PHE A 411 -6.19 -12.21 4.60
CA PHE A 411 -5.82 -11.33 3.49
C PHE A 411 -6.16 -11.97 2.14
N GLN A 412 -7.44 -11.91 1.79
CA GLN A 412 -7.99 -12.58 0.59
C GLN A 412 -7.39 -12.09 -0.73
N SER A 413 -6.84 -10.87 -0.77
CA SER A 413 -6.16 -10.32 -1.96
C SER A 413 -4.90 -11.10 -2.38
N LEU A 414 -4.33 -11.90 -1.47
CA LEU A 414 -3.15 -12.72 -1.75
C LEU A 414 -3.50 -14.04 -2.46
N ALA A 415 -4.74 -14.52 -2.31
CA ALA A 415 -5.19 -15.80 -2.87
C ALA A 415 -4.96 -15.92 -4.40
N PRO A 416 -5.32 -14.92 -5.23
CA PRO A 416 -5.07 -14.99 -6.67
C PRO A 416 -3.57 -15.12 -7.05
N LEU A 417 -2.67 -14.53 -6.26
CA LEU A 417 -1.23 -14.63 -6.51
C LEU A 417 -0.71 -16.04 -6.19
N VAL A 418 -1.19 -16.63 -5.09
CA VAL A 418 -0.88 -18.01 -4.70
C VAL A 418 -1.37 -18.97 -5.79
N ASP A 419 -2.63 -18.85 -6.21
CA ASP A 419 -3.21 -19.72 -7.24
C ASP A 419 -2.44 -19.62 -8.57
N ALA A 420 -2.18 -18.40 -9.02
CA ALA A 420 -1.47 -18.17 -10.28
C ALA A 420 -0.03 -18.70 -10.25
N PHE A 421 0.65 -18.60 -9.11
CA PHE A 421 1.98 -19.18 -8.96
C PHE A 421 1.94 -20.71 -8.84
N LEU A 422 0.99 -21.29 -8.10
CA LEU A 422 0.81 -22.74 -8.00
C LEU A 422 0.52 -23.37 -9.36
N ASP A 423 -0.38 -22.78 -10.14
CA ASP A 423 -0.69 -23.22 -11.50
C ASP A 423 0.59 -23.27 -12.36
N LYS A 424 1.41 -22.21 -12.27
CA LYS A 424 2.68 -22.12 -12.98
C LYS A 424 3.70 -23.15 -12.49
N LEU A 425 3.85 -23.29 -11.17
CA LEU A 425 4.78 -24.21 -10.53
C LEU A 425 4.48 -25.65 -10.93
N VAL A 426 3.23 -26.07 -10.80
CA VAL A 426 2.79 -27.42 -11.18
C VAL A 426 2.87 -27.61 -12.69
N ALA A 427 2.55 -26.61 -13.51
CA ALA A 427 2.68 -26.72 -14.96
C ALA A 427 4.12 -26.94 -15.42
N VAL A 428 5.09 -26.27 -14.78
CA VAL A 428 6.48 -26.25 -15.23
C VAL A 428 7.32 -27.39 -14.62
N LEU A 429 7.19 -27.70 -13.33
CA LEU A 429 8.05 -28.69 -12.67
C LEU A 429 7.86 -30.11 -13.25
N PRO A 430 8.92 -30.91 -13.44
CA PRO A 430 8.77 -32.30 -13.88
C PRO A 430 7.89 -33.11 -12.93
N GLY A 431 7.07 -34.02 -13.47
CA GLY A 431 6.18 -34.85 -12.64
C GLY A 431 6.90 -35.67 -11.58
N SER A 432 8.15 -36.07 -11.84
CA SER A 432 8.95 -36.86 -10.91
C SER A 432 9.42 -36.04 -9.71
N VAL A 433 9.74 -34.76 -9.96
CA VAL A 433 10.08 -33.78 -8.92
C VAL A 433 8.86 -33.49 -8.08
N LEU A 434 7.72 -33.16 -8.70
CA LEU A 434 6.45 -32.91 -8.00
C LEU A 434 6.01 -34.11 -7.15
N ARG A 435 6.08 -35.33 -7.69
CA ARG A 435 5.74 -36.55 -6.95
C ARG A 435 6.62 -36.70 -5.72
N ARG A 436 7.94 -36.54 -5.86
CA ARG A 436 8.86 -36.62 -4.73
C ARG A 436 8.53 -35.56 -3.68
N THR A 437 8.41 -34.30 -4.08
CA THR A 437 8.12 -33.17 -3.17
C THR A 437 6.82 -33.36 -2.41
N ILE A 438 5.74 -33.81 -3.06
CA ILE A 438 4.43 -33.97 -2.42
C ILE A 438 4.38 -35.18 -1.47
N LEU A 439 5.16 -36.22 -1.76
CA LEU A 439 5.27 -37.39 -0.88
C LEU A 439 6.21 -37.13 0.31
N SER A 440 7.23 -36.26 0.15
CA SER A 440 8.18 -35.94 1.22
C SER A 440 7.81 -34.70 2.04
N ASN A 441 6.95 -33.82 1.52
CA ASN A 441 6.61 -32.54 2.15
C ASN A 441 5.08 -32.31 2.16
N ASP A 442 4.50 -32.31 3.36
CA ASP A 442 3.06 -32.15 3.54
C ASP A 442 2.58 -30.71 3.33
N ASN A 443 3.47 -29.71 3.34
CA ASN A 443 3.10 -28.29 3.16
C ASN A 443 2.55 -28.05 1.75
N LEU A 444 3.27 -28.45 0.70
CA LEU A 444 2.81 -28.27 -0.68
C LEU A 444 1.56 -29.10 -0.97
N LYS A 445 1.51 -30.32 -0.43
CA LYS A 445 0.33 -31.19 -0.52
C LYS A 445 -0.89 -30.51 0.10
N THR A 446 -0.76 -29.94 1.29
CA THR A 446 -1.84 -29.23 1.99
C THR A 446 -2.30 -28.02 1.18
N VAL A 447 -1.38 -27.18 0.70
CA VAL A 447 -1.73 -26.00 -0.10
C VAL A 447 -2.51 -26.39 -1.36
N ILE A 448 -2.05 -27.38 -2.12
CA ILE A 448 -2.74 -27.83 -3.33
C ILE A 448 -4.11 -28.43 -2.99
N THR A 449 -4.17 -29.32 -2.00
CA THR A 449 -5.41 -30.04 -1.65
C THR A 449 -6.46 -29.15 -0.99
N GLU A 450 -6.07 -28.11 -0.24
CA GLU A 450 -7.01 -27.17 0.36
C GLU A 450 -7.58 -26.20 -0.69
N ARG A 451 -6.74 -25.71 -1.60
CA ARG A 451 -7.15 -24.73 -2.62
C ARG A 451 -7.87 -25.35 -3.82
N GLY A 452 -7.49 -26.55 -4.25
CA GLY A 452 -8.12 -27.22 -5.40
C GLY A 452 -7.73 -26.61 -6.74
N GLY A 453 -8.71 -26.40 -7.62
CA GLY A 453 -8.52 -25.65 -8.87
C GLY A 453 -7.60 -26.28 -9.93
N ILE A 454 -7.00 -25.43 -10.76
CA ILE A 454 -6.20 -25.78 -11.95
C ILE A 454 -4.92 -26.52 -11.54
N ALA A 455 -4.18 -26.03 -10.54
CA ALA A 455 -2.98 -26.68 -10.03
C ALA A 455 -3.22 -28.13 -9.62
N THR A 456 -4.34 -28.42 -8.95
CA THR A 456 -4.71 -29.78 -8.55
C THR A 456 -4.96 -30.66 -9.78
N ALA A 457 -5.67 -30.16 -10.78
CA ALA A 457 -5.94 -30.87 -12.02
C ALA A 457 -4.64 -31.16 -12.82
N LEU A 458 -3.75 -30.16 -12.94
CA LEU A 458 -2.43 -30.33 -13.56
C LEU A 458 -1.54 -31.33 -12.82
N LEU A 459 -1.64 -31.38 -11.49
CA LEU A 459 -0.88 -32.35 -10.71
C LEU A 459 -1.36 -33.78 -10.99
N ILE A 460 -2.68 -33.98 -11.10
CA ILE A 460 -3.26 -35.27 -11.48
C ILE A 460 -2.71 -35.70 -12.85
N ASP A 461 -2.70 -34.82 -13.87
CA ASP A 461 -2.12 -35.11 -15.19
C ASP A 461 -0.72 -35.72 -15.07
N LYS A 462 0.12 -35.13 -14.22
CA LYS A 462 1.52 -35.52 -14.05
C LYS A 462 1.69 -36.81 -13.25
N LEU A 463 0.92 -36.99 -12.18
CA LEU A 463 1.02 -38.18 -11.33
C LEU A 463 0.46 -39.43 -12.03
N VAL A 464 -0.63 -39.28 -12.77
CA VAL A 464 -1.24 -40.38 -13.53
C VAL A 464 -0.26 -40.99 -14.53
N LEU A 465 0.49 -40.16 -15.24
CA LEU A 465 1.47 -40.61 -16.22
C LEU A 465 2.70 -41.29 -15.59
N GLN A 466 2.89 -41.16 -14.27
CA GLN A 466 4.06 -41.63 -13.54
C GLN A 466 3.75 -42.66 -12.45
N ARG A 467 2.54 -43.21 -12.44
CA ARG A 467 2.01 -44.07 -11.37
C ARG A 467 2.97 -45.21 -11.00
N ARG A 468 3.31 -45.31 -9.71
CA ARG A 468 4.18 -46.30 -9.07
C ARG A 468 3.57 -46.79 -7.75
N GLY A 469 2.62 -47.73 -7.83
CA GLY A 469 2.14 -48.48 -6.67
C GLY A 469 0.95 -47.87 -5.91
N ARG A 470 0.70 -48.36 -4.69
CA ARG A 470 -0.52 -48.10 -3.88
C ARG A 470 -0.61 -46.67 -3.31
N GLU A 471 0.51 -46.08 -2.89
CA GLU A 471 0.53 -44.75 -2.28
C GLU A 471 -0.08 -43.68 -3.20
N ASP A 472 0.18 -43.80 -4.51
CA ASP A 472 -0.34 -42.90 -5.53
C ASP A 472 -1.88 -42.96 -5.64
N TYR A 473 -2.53 -44.08 -5.28
CA TYR A 473 -4.00 -44.16 -5.28
C TYR A 473 -4.62 -43.30 -4.17
N SER A 474 -4.04 -43.33 -2.96
CA SER A 474 -4.53 -42.52 -1.83
C SER A 474 -4.37 -41.01 -2.07
N LEU A 475 -3.26 -40.63 -2.70
CA LEU A 475 -3.02 -39.24 -3.08
C LEU A 475 -4.00 -38.81 -4.18
N LEU A 476 -4.21 -39.63 -5.21
CA LEU A 476 -5.18 -39.32 -6.27
C LEU A 476 -6.61 -39.18 -5.73
N ASP A 477 -7.03 -40.02 -4.78
CA ASP A 477 -8.33 -39.91 -4.12
C ASP A 477 -8.48 -38.55 -3.41
N THR A 478 -7.45 -38.14 -2.66
CA THR A 478 -7.42 -36.83 -1.99
C THR A 478 -7.50 -35.67 -2.98
N LEU A 479 -6.77 -35.74 -4.10
CA LEU A 479 -6.77 -34.70 -5.13
C LEU A 479 -8.11 -34.60 -5.87
N TRP A 480 -8.75 -35.74 -6.17
CA TRP A 480 -10.08 -35.75 -6.76
C TRP A 480 -11.13 -35.19 -5.79
N ALA A 481 -11.08 -35.57 -4.52
CA ALA A 481 -11.96 -35.00 -3.49
C ALA A 481 -11.80 -33.48 -3.38
N SER A 482 -10.55 -32.98 -3.46
CA SER A 482 -10.26 -31.55 -3.49
C SER A 482 -10.89 -30.83 -4.70
N ILE A 483 -10.71 -31.37 -5.92
CA ILE A 483 -11.29 -30.81 -7.15
C ILE A 483 -12.82 -30.74 -7.06
N PHE A 484 -13.48 -31.83 -6.65
CA PHE A 484 -14.94 -31.86 -6.59
C PHE A 484 -15.51 -31.05 -5.43
N ARG A 485 -14.75 -30.85 -4.34
CA ARG A 485 -15.06 -29.85 -3.32
C ARG A 485 -15.00 -28.45 -3.90
N PHE A 486 -13.94 -28.11 -4.64
CA PHE A 486 -13.79 -26.81 -5.30
C PHE A 486 -14.96 -26.51 -6.25
N VAL A 487 -15.32 -27.46 -7.12
CA VAL A 487 -16.49 -27.33 -8.03
C VAL A 487 -17.78 -27.01 -7.27
N ARG A 488 -18.00 -27.65 -6.11
CA ARG A 488 -19.18 -27.41 -5.28
C ARG A 488 -19.12 -26.03 -4.61
N ASP A 489 -18.00 -25.68 -4.00
CA ASP A 489 -17.88 -24.45 -3.23
C ASP A 489 -17.92 -23.21 -4.15
N SER A 490 -17.37 -23.30 -5.38
CA SER A 490 -17.49 -22.28 -6.43
C SER A 490 -18.91 -22.13 -6.99
N SER A 491 -19.82 -23.09 -6.72
CA SER A 491 -21.23 -23.02 -7.11
C SER A 491 -22.14 -22.44 -6.03
N THR A 492 -21.61 -22.11 -4.85
CA THR A 492 -22.37 -21.58 -3.70
C THR A 492 -21.88 -20.22 -3.22
N VAL A 493 -22.74 -19.20 -3.40
CA VAL A 493 -22.85 -17.94 -2.63
C VAL A 493 -21.79 -16.84 -2.80
N THR A 494 -20.54 -17.08 -3.23
CA THR A 494 -19.52 -15.99 -3.29
C THR A 494 -18.97 -15.60 -4.67
N GLN A 495 -19.28 -16.35 -5.73
CA GLN A 495 -18.97 -15.96 -7.10
C GLN A 495 -20.18 -16.22 -8.03
N PRO A 496 -20.91 -15.19 -8.47
CA PRO A 496 -22.08 -15.36 -9.34
C PRO A 496 -21.75 -15.86 -10.76
N GLN A 497 -20.48 -16.06 -11.11
CA GLN A 497 -20.04 -16.51 -12.45
C GLN A 497 -19.84 -18.03 -12.59
N GLY A 498 -20.04 -18.82 -11.54
CA GLY A 498 -19.84 -20.28 -11.61
C GLY A 498 -18.37 -20.67 -11.88
N VAL A 499 -18.18 -21.91 -12.33
CA VAL A 499 -16.85 -22.51 -12.56
C VAL A 499 -16.17 -21.91 -13.79
N SER A 500 -14.91 -21.46 -13.67
CA SER A 500 -14.22 -20.74 -14.76
C SER A 500 -13.89 -21.61 -15.99
N THR A 501 -13.97 -21.03 -17.19
CA THR A 501 -13.66 -21.70 -18.47
C THR A 501 -12.28 -22.37 -18.50
N PRO A 502 -11.17 -21.71 -18.06
CA PRO A 502 -9.86 -22.36 -18.04
C PRO A 502 -9.80 -23.58 -17.12
N PHE A 503 -10.48 -23.52 -15.98
CA PHE A 503 -10.54 -24.64 -15.05
C PHE A 503 -11.39 -25.78 -15.60
N LEU A 504 -12.55 -25.52 -16.20
CA LEU A 504 -13.36 -26.56 -16.86
C LEU A 504 -12.58 -27.28 -17.97
N PHE A 505 -11.83 -26.52 -18.78
CA PHE A 505 -10.98 -27.09 -19.82
C PHE A 505 -9.94 -28.04 -19.22
N GLN A 506 -9.19 -27.57 -18.21
CA GLN A 506 -8.15 -28.36 -17.58
C GLN A 506 -8.73 -29.56 -16.82
N LEU A 507 -9.87 -29.40 -16.14
CA LEU A 507 -10.57 -30.49 -15.45
C LEU A 507 -11.00 -31.60 -16.41
N MET A 508 -11.67 -31.26 -17.53
CA MET A 508 -12.08 -32.25 -18.52
C MET A 508 -10.89 -32.96 -19.16
N LYS A 509 -9.82 -32.21 -19.46
CA LYS A 509 -8.57 -32.79 -19.95
C LYS A 509 -7.99 -33.78 -18.94
N SER A 510 -7.96 -33.41 -17.66
CA SER A 510 -7.36 -34.24 -16.59
C SER A 510 -8.17 -35.51 -16.33
N LEU A 511 -9.51 -35.39 -16.31
CA LEU A 511 -10.40 -36.54 -16.27
C LEU A 511 -10.17 -37.46 -17.47
N GLY A 512 -9.99 -36.91 -18.68
CA GLY A 512 -9.72 -37.69 -19.88
C GLY A 512 -8.40 -38.46 -19.80
N ILE A 513 -7.33 -37.81 -19.36
CA ILE A 513 -6.01 -38.43 -19.16
C ILE A 513 -6.11 -39.54 -18.10
N TYR A 514 -6.76 -39.26 -16.98
CA TYR A 514 -6.97 -40.21 -15.90
C TYR A 514 -7.76 -41.44 -16.34
N LEU A 515 -8.96 -41.26 -16.89
CA LEU A 515 -9.81 -42.39 -17.30
C LEU A 515 -9.17 -43.23 -18.41
N ARG A 516 -8.46 -42.59 -19.35
CA ARG A 516 -7.70 -43.31 -20.40
C ARG A 516 -6.59 -44.18 -19.83
N SER A 517 -6.00 -43.79 -18.70
CA SER A 517 -4.90 -44.53 -18.07
C SER A 517 -5.36 -45.72 -17.21
N LEU A 518 -6.66 -45.79 -16.87
CA LEU A 518 -7.21 -46.84 -16.04
C LEU A 518 -7.41 -48.14 -16.83
N ARG A 519 -7.13 -49.27 -16.18
CA ARG A 519 -7.62 -50.58 -16.60
C ARG A 519 -9.00 -50.80 -15.98
N ILE A 520 -9.81 -51.68 -16.59
CA ILE A 520 -11.18 -52.00 -16.12
C ILE A 520 -11.20 -52.48 -14.66
N GLU A 521 -10.12 -53.14 -14.24
CA GLU A 521 -9.95 -53.73 -12.89
C GLU A 521 -9.40 -52.73 -11.86
N ASP A 522 -8.94 -51.55 -12.28
CA ASP A 522 -8.38 -50.56 -11.36
C ASP A 522 -9.48 -49.89 -10.53
N PRO A 523 -9.27 -49.68 -9.22
CA PRO A 523 -10.20 -48.88 -8.42
C PRO A 523 -10.25 -47.45 -8.96
N ASN A 524 -11.47 -46.91 -9.02
CA ASN A 524 -11.72 -45.60 -9.61
C ASN A 524 -12.38 -44.68 -8.57
N PRO A 525 -11.59 -43.92 -7.77
CA PRO A 525 -12.10 -42.98 -6.78
C PRO A 525 -13.13 -41.99 -7.34
N VAL A 526 -12.99 -41.57 -8.61
CA VAL A 526 -13.97 -40.66 -9.25
C VAL A 526 -15.34 -41.32 -9.38
N PHE A 527 -15.40 -42.59 -9.80
CA PHE A 527 -16.67 -43.32 -9.95
C PHE A 527 -17.20 -43.92 -8.65
N GLU A 528 -16.39 -43.97 -7.60
CA GLU A 528 -16.79 -44.43 -6.28
C GLU A 528 -17.38 -43.30 -5.44
N ALA A 529 -16.72 -42.14 -5.41
CA ALA A 529 -17.09 -41.04 -4.53
C ALA A 529 -17.72 -39.83 -5.25
N HIS A 530 -17.52 -39.69 -6.56
CA HIS A 530 -17.81 -38.44 -7.28
C HIS A 530 -18.69 -38.58 -8.54
N SER A 531 -19.35 -39.72 -8.74
CA SER A 531 -20.19 -39.95 -9.93
C SER A 531 -21.30 -38.92 -10.11
N ARG A 532 -21.96 -38.50 -9.02
CA ARG A 532 -23.04 -37.51 -9.08
C ARG A 532 -22.51 -36.14 -9.52
N GLN A 533 -21.36 -35.74 -8.98
CA GLN A 533 -20.69 -34.50 -9.33
C GLN A 533 -20.24 -34.51 -10.80
N LEU A 534 -19.73 -35.63 -11.29
CA LEU A 534 -19.36 -35.79 -12.70
C LEU A 534 -20.58 -35.76 -13.63
N SER A 535 -21.70 -36.36 -13.24
CA SER A 535 -22.97 -36.27 -13.97
C SER A 535 -23.47 -34.82 -14.08
N MET A 536 -23.54 -34.09 -12.96
CA MET A 536 -23.90 -32.66 -12.97
C MET A 536 -22.96 -31.82 -13.83
N LEU A 537 -21.68 -32.17 -13.87
CA LEU A 537 -20.68 -31.48 -14.70
C LEU A 537 -20.92 -31.72 -16.20
N PHE A 538 -21.30 -32.94 -16.61
CA PHE A 538 -21.72 -33.21 -17.99
C PHE A 538 -22.96 -32.43 -18.37
N ASP A 539 -23.98 -32.42 -17.52
CA ASP A 539 -25.22 -31.67 -17.78
C ASP A 539 -24.93 -30.16 -17.91
N THR A 540 -24.02 -29.63 -17.08
CA THR A 540 -23.58 -28.23 -17.15
C THR A 540 -22.85 -27.93 -18.47
N ILE A 541 -21.94 -28.82 -18.89
CA ILE A 541 -21.15 -28.65 -20.11
C ILE A 541 -21.99 -28.84 -21.38
N ALA A 542 -23.08 -29.61 -21.32
CA ALA A 542 -23.99 -29.78 -22.47
C ALA A 542 -24.51 -28.43 -22.98
N SER A 543 -24.73 -27.45 -22.09
CA SER A 543 -25.11 -26.08 -22.46
C SER A 543 -24.09 -25.33 -23.34
N LEU A 544 -22.84 -25.82 -23.42
CA LEU A 544 -21.78 -25.24 -24.25
C LEU A 544 -21.84 -25.73 -25.70
N ALA A 545 -22.66 -26.74 -26.03
CA ALA A 545 -22.73 -27.33 -27.37
C ALA A 545 -23.07 -26.31 -28.47
N THR A 546 -23.91 -25.32 -28.14
CA THR A 546 -24.37 -24.27 -29.08
C THR A 546 -23.42 -23.07 -29.16
N LYS A 547 -22.39 -23.01 -28.31
CA LYS A 547 -21.44 -21.88 -28.29
C LYS A 547 -20.37 -22.03 -29.37
N THR A 548 -20.05 -20.93 -30.04
CA THR A 548 -19.14 -20.93 -31.19
C THR A 548 -17.69 -20.59 -30.84
N ASP A 549 -17.44 -20.08 -29.64
CA ASP A 549 -16.10 -19.65 -29.21
C ASP A 549 -15.13 -20.86 -29.04
N PRO A 550 -13.83 -20.68 -29.33
CA PRO A 550 -12.87 -21.78 -29.31
C PRO A 550 -12.73 -22.47 -27.95
N ALA A 551 -12.90 -21.74 -26.85
CA ALA A 551 -12.73 -22.28 -25.50
C ALA A 551 -13.89 -23.21 -25.15
N SER A 552 -15.14 -22.78 -25.37
CA SER A 552 -16.33 -23.62 -25.18
C SER A 552 -16.30 -24.88 -26.04
N LYS A 553 -15.90 -24.77 -27.31
CA LYS A 553 -15.72 -25.94 -28.20
C LYS A 553 -14.70 -26.92 -27.67
N SER A 554 -13.57 -26.43 -27.17
CA SER A 554 -12.51 -27.27 -26.64
C SER A 554 -12.94 -28.00 -25.36
N ILE A 555 -13.67 -27.32 -24.47
CA ILE A 555 -14.26 -27.92 -23.27
C ILE A 555 -15.25 -29.01 -23.64
N TYR A 556 -16.19 -28.70 -24.55
CA TYR A 556 -17.22 -29.65 -24.98
C TYR A 556 -16.59 -30.89 -25.65
N ASN A 557 -15.58 -30.72 -26.51
CA ASN A 557 -14.86 -31.84 -27.12
C ASN A 557 -14.15 -32.72 -26.07
N ASN A 558 -13.48 -32.12 -25.09
CA ASN A 558 -12.87 -32.88 -24.00
C ASN A 558 -13.94 -33.61 -23.18
N ALA A 559 -15.08 -32.97 -22.89
CA ALA A 559 -16.17 -33.59 -22.15
C ALA A 559 -16.79 -34.76 -22.90
N ARG A 560 -16.97 -34.67 -24.23
CA ARG A 560 -17.37 -35.81 -25.08
C ARG A 560 -16.37 -36.96 -25.00
N PHE A 561 -15.08 -36.67 -25.04
CA PHE A 561 -14.05 -37.69 -24.87
C PHE A 561 -14.16 -38.39 -23.50
N VAL A 562 -14.32 -37.62 -22.41
CA VAL A 562 -14.52 -38.15 -21.06
C VAL A 562 -15.80 -38.99 -20.98
N ALA A 563 -16.92 -38.52 -21.54
CA ALA A 563 -18.17 -39.27 -21.59
C ALA A 563 -18.02 -40.62 -22.31
N GLY A 564 -17.33 -40.64 -23.45
CA GLY A 564 -17.00 -41.88 -24.17
C GLY A 564 -16.17 -42.86 -23.34
N MET A 565 -15.16 -42.37 -22.60
CA MET A 565 -14.38 -43.20 -21.68
C MET A 565 -15.24 -43.73 -20.52
N THR A 566 -16.10 -42.90 -19.95
CA THR A 566 -17.03 -43.27 -18.88
C THR A 566 -17.96 -44.41 -19.32
N ILE A 567 -18.57 -44.31 -20.51
CA ILE A 567 -19.42 -45.37 -21.05
C ILE A 567 -18.62 -46.66 -21.21
N ASN A 568 -17.43 -46.60 -21.80
CA ASN A 568 -16.61 -47.80 -22.04
C ASN A 568 -16.20 -48.51 -20.74
N LEU A 569 -15.93 -47.75 -19.68
CA LEU A 569 -15.55 -48.29 -18.37
C LEU A 569 -16.75 -48.80 -17.54
N LEU A 570 -17.98 -48.35 -17.83
CA LEU A 570 -19.18 -48.72 -17.07
C LEU A 570 -20.14 -49.67 -17.79
N LYS A 571 -19.98 -49.91 -19.11
CA LYS A 571 -20.91 -50.69 -19.95
C LYS A 571 -21.26 -52.10 -19.45
N ASP A 572 -20.33 -52.74 -18.72
CA ASP A 572 -20.47 -54.11 -18.23
C ASP A 572 -20.58 -54.18 -16.68
N VAL A 573 -20.69 -53.03 -16.01
CA VAL A 573 -20.64 -52.94 -14.53
C VAL A 573 -22.06 -52.70 -13.98
N THR A 574 -22.64 -53.72 -13.34
CA THR A 574 -23.86 -53.56 -12.53
C THR A 574 -23.51 -52.82 -11.23
N GLY A 575 -23.85 -51.54 -11.17
CA GLY A 575 -23.48 -50.65 -10.07
C GLY A 575 -24.66 -50.03 -9.32
N PRO A 576 -24.39 -49.32 -8.21
CA PRO A 576 -25.38 -48.52 -7.50
C PRO A 576 -25.99 -47.40 -8.38
N THR A 577 -27.19 -46.91 -8.03
CA THR A 577 -28.02 -45.99 -8.83
C THR A 577 -27.28 -44.76 -9.36
N TYR A 578 -26.32 -44.21 -8.61
CA TYR A 578 -25.54 -43.05 -9.04
C TYR A 578 -24.58 -43.33 -10.21
N ARG A 579 -24.15 -44.59 -10.41
CA ARG A 579 -23.35 -44.99 -11.59
C ARG A 579 -24.22 -45.15 -12.83
N ALA A 580 -25.47 -45.59 -12.66
CA ALA A 580 -26.44 -45.62 -13.74
C ALA A 580 -26.79 -44.20 -14.23
N GLN A 581 -26.99 -43.26 -13.30
CA GLN A 581 -27.19 -41.84 -13.63
C GLN A 581 -25.98 -41.23 -14.36
N LEU A 582 -24.77 -41.54 -13.91
CA LEU A 582 -23.55 -41.10 -14.61
C LEU A 582 -23.47 -41.66 -16.04
N LEU A 583 -23.82 -42.93 -16.24
CA LEU A 583 -23.87 -43.55 -17.56
C LEU A 583 -24.91 -42.88 -18.47
N GLU A 584 -26.07 -42.52 -17.91
CA GLU A 584 -27.15 -41.81 -18.60
C GLU A 584 -26.70 -40.40 -19.04
N SER A 585 -26.20 -39.55 -18.13
CA SER A 585 -25.68 -38.21 -18.46
C SER A 585 -24.55 -38.28 -19.50
N ALA A 586 -23.63 -39.26 -19.38
CA ALA A 586 -22.55 -39.44 -20.34
C ALA A 586 -23.08 -39.82 -21.74
N THR A 587 -24.11 -40.66 -21.80
CA THR A 587 -24.76 -41.05 -23.07
C THR A 587 -25.48 -39.86 -23.69
N GLN A 588 -26.21 -39.07 -22.89
CA GLN A 588 -26.93 -37.89 -23.36
C GLN A 588 -25.98 -36.84 -23.94
N LEU A 589 -24.85 -36.55 -23.28
CA LEU A 589 -23.85 -35.59 -23.78
C LEU A 589 -23.29 -35.95 -25.17
N LEU A 590 -23.27 -37.25 -25.52
CA LEU A 590 -22.84 -37.71 -26.84
C LEU A 590 -23.95 -37.67 -27.89
N MET A 591 -25.22 -37.74 -27.48
CA MET A 591 -26.39 -37.77 -28.34
C MET A 591 -26.94 -36.38 -28.70
N ASP A 592 -26.70 -35.37 -27.86
CA ASP A 592 -27.06 -33.98 -28.15
C ASP A 592 -26.27 -33.49 -29.38
N HIS A 593 -27.00 -33.28 -30.48
CA HIS A 593 -26.53 -32.84 -31.80
C HIS A 593 -27.12 -31.49 -32.19
#